data_AF-A0A2N2JQQ9-F1
#
_entry.id   AF-A0A2N2JQQ9-F1
#
_cell.length_a   1.000
_cell.length_b   1.000
_cell.length_c   1.000
_cell.angle_alpha   90.00
_cell.angle_beta   90.00
_cell.angle_gamma   90.00
#
_symmetry.space_group_name_H-M   'P 1'
#
loop_
_entity.id
_entity.type
_entity.pdbx_description
1 polymer ?
#
loop_
_entity_poly.entity_id
_entity_poly.type
_entity_poly.pdbx_seq_one_letter_code
_entity_poly.pdbx_strand_id
1 'polypeptide(L)'
;MRLTLTTVYAAMVALALLGGCVEGGQRADGDAVVTDTVVTDTTTGRVPLKHRAAAAMCDDERSTAGPDIPGGAGAPVDCTSHADCQSGDNGRCVGNSHDGWYCTYDLCFADEDCGPSPKVCECGGGFRSDHNVCLHEGNCRVDADCGASGYCSPSLGSCGDYTGTVGYYCHTAADECVDDADCAGEPSTFGSPYCAYNPTAGKWACSNQQCAG
;
A
#
# COMPACT_ATOMS: atom_id res chain seq x y z
N MET A 1 -40.22 28.27 -21.55
CA MET A 1 -41.02 27.66 -20.47
C MET A 1 -40.09 27.53 -19.27
N ARG A 2 -40.21 28.42 -18.28
CA ARG A 2 -39.35 28.47 -17.09
C ARG A 2 -40.03 27.67 -15.98
N LEU A 3 -39.34 26.67 -15.40
CA LEU A 3 -39.73 26.06 -14.14
C LEU A 3 -38.62 26.30 -13.11
N THR A 4 -38.92 27.18 -12.17
CA THR A 4 -38.27 27.34 -10.87
C THR A 4 -39.03 26.46 -9.87
N LEU A 5 -38.34 25.64 -9.06
CA LEU A 5 -38.95 24.97 -7.91
C LEU A 5 -38.02 25.01 -6.68
N THR A 6 -38.32 26.00 -5.85
CA THR A 6 -38.34 26.05 -4.37
C THR A 6 -37.50 25.10 -3.52
N THR A 7 -36.61 25.73 -2.75
CA THR A 7 -36.03 25.38 -1.46
C THR A 7 -37.07 24.99 -0.40
N VAL A 8 -36.81 23.96 0.41
CA VAL A 8 -37.45 23.75 1.72
C VAL A 8 -36.38 23.43 2.77
N TYR A 9 -36.29 24.30 3.77
CA TYR A 9 -35.53 24.19 5.01
C TYR A 9 -36.14 23.12 5.93
N ALA A 10 -35.30 22.37 6.64
CA ALA A 10 -35.67 21.81 7.95
C ALA A 10 -34.45 21.82 8.87
N ALA A 11 -34.57 22.56 9.97
CA ALA A 11 -33.59 22.73 11.03
C ALA A 11 -34.13 22.12 12.34
N MET A 12 -33.19 21.81 13.23
CA MET A 12 -33.35 21.48 14.67
C MET A 12 -33.80 20.04 14.94
N VAL A 13 -33.17 19.29 15.88
CA VAL A 13 -33.24 19.50 17.33
C VAL A 13 -31.96 18.99 18.03
N ALA A 14 -31.45 19.78 18.97
CA ALA A 14 -30.45 19.41 19.97
C ALA A 14 -31.11 18.72 21.17
N LEU A 15 -30.46 17.69 21.73
CA LEU A 15 -30.76 17.22 23.09
C LEU A 15 -29.44 16.89 23.82
N ALA A 16 -29.04 17.80 24.70
CA ALA A 16 -27.99 17.60 25.69
C ALA A 16 -28.59 16.90 26.92
N LEU A 17 -27.96 15.84 27.40
CA LEU A 17 -28.20 15.29 28.73
C LEU A 17 -26.91 15.31 29.54
N LEU A 18 -26.99 16.13 30.59
CA LEU A 18 -26.09 16.21 31.74
C LEU A 18 -26.28 14.96 32.62
N GLY A 19 -25.21 14.48 33.26
CA GLY A 19 -25.38 13.64 34.44
C GLY A 19 -24.16 12.84 34.91
N GLY A 20 -23.50 13.35 35.96
CA GLY A 20 -22.94 12.49 37.02
C GLY A 20 -21.43 12.43 37.15
N CYS A 21 -20.85 13.33 37.95
CA CYS A 21 -19.60 13.09 38.65
C CYS A 21 -19.90 12.27 39.91
N VAL A 22 -19.26 11.12 40.11
CA VAL A 22 -19.21 10.41 41.40
C VAL A 22 -17.80 10.51 41.93
N GLU A 23 -17.67 11.16 43.09
CA GLU A 23 -16.46 11.16 43.92
C GLU A 23 -16.57 9.99 44.91
N GLY A 24 -15.59 9.09 44.90
CA GLY A 24 -15.46 7.99 45.85
C GLY A 24 -14.01 7.85 46.30
N GLY A 25 -13.76 8.11 47.58
CA GLY A 25 -12.43 8.19 48.17
C GLY A 25 -11.77 6.87 48.59
N GLN A 26 -10.44 6.92 48.59
CA GLN A 26 -9.42 6.32 49.46
C GLN A 26 -9.55 4.86 49.96
N ARG A 27 -8.48 4.08 49.71
CA ARG A 27 -7.74 3.35 50.75
C ARG A 27 -6.31 3.03 50.30
N ALA A 28 -5.36 3.30 51.18
CA ALA A 28 -3.96 2.89 51.08
C ALA A 28 -3.84 1.40 51.46
N ASP A 29 -2.88 0.69 50.87
CA ASP A 29 -1.99 -0.28 51.54
C ASP A 29 -0.90 -0.79 50.57
N GLY A 30 0.35 -0.76 51.05
CA GLY A 30 1.33 -1.84 50.93
C GLY A 30 1.88 -2.28 49.57
N ASP A 31 3.11 -1.85 49.29
CA ASP A 31 4.27 -2.68 48.94
C ASP A 31 4.11 -3.79 47.87
N ALA A 32 4.49 -3.46 46.65
CA ALA A 32 5.28 -4.35 45.78
C ALA A 32 5.98 -3.48 44.73
N VAL A 33 7.30 -3.26 44.90
CA VAL A 33 8.14 -2.82 43.77
C VAL A 33 8.32 -4.01 42.86
N VAL A 34 7.28 -4.29 42.07
CA VAL A 34 7.43 -4.98 40.81
C VAL A 34 8.03 -3.93 39.88
N THR A 35 9.29 -4.09 39.50
CA THR A 35 9.80 -3.44 38.29
C THR A 35 9.07 -4.08 37.12
N ASP A 36 7.84 -3.62 36.91
CA ASP A 36 7.10 -3.81 35.70
C ASP A 36 7.84 -2.96 34.67
N THR A 37 8.84 -3.58 34.04
CA THR A 37 9.26 -3.14 32.73
C THR A 37 8.04 -3.39 31.86
N VAL A 38 7.15 -2.39 31.84
CA VAL A 38 6.14 -2.25 30.80
C VAL A 38 6.97 -2.12 29.53
N VAL A 39 7.26 -3.27 28.91
CA VAL A 39 7.47 -3.33 27.48
C VAL A 39 6.10 -2.93 26.97
N THR A 40 5.89 -1.62 26.82
CA THR A 40 4.80 -1.10 26.05
C THR A 40 4.97 -1.77 24.71
N ASP A 41 4.13 -2.73 24.41
CA ASP A 41 4.00 -3.31 23.10
C ASP A 41 3.58 -2.17 22.16
N THR A 42 4.59 -1.43 21.69
CA THR A 42 4.49 -0.23 20.87
C THR A 42 3.93 -0.51 19.48
N THR A 43 3.60 -1.77 19.18
CA THR A 43 2.95 -2.16 17.93
C THR A 43 1.44 -1.91 17.97
N THR A 44 0.81 -1.94 19.15
CA THR A 44 -0.64 -1.71 19.26
C THR A 44 -0.97 -0.21 19.23
N GLY A 45 -1.36 0.28 18.04
CA GLY A 45 -1.90 1.62 17.85
C GLY A 45 -0.96 2.61 17.15
N ARG A 46 0.20 2.16 16.68
CA ARG A 46 1.06 2.98 15.83
C ARG A 46 0.55 2.97 14.38
N VAL A 47 0.46 4.17 13.78
CA VAL A 47 0.16 4.33 12.35
C VAL A 47 1.37 3.83 11.55
N PRO A 48 1.22 2.88 10.61
CA PRO A 48 2.31 2.50 9.71
C PRO A 48 2.82 3.71 8.93
N LEU A 49 4.10 3.74 8.60
CA LEU A 49 4.66 4.81 7.76
C LEU A 49 4.13 4.74 6.33
N LYS A 50 3.85 3.53 5.84
CA LYS A 50 3.30 3.27 4.51
C LYS A 50 1.91 2.67 4.65
N HIS A 51 0.87 3.45 4.39
CA HIS A 51 -0.50 2.99 4.35
C HIS A 51 -1.35 3.86 3.42
N ARG A 52 -2.49 3.33 2.96
CA ARG A 52 -3.44 4.02 2.08
C ARG A 52 -4.57 4.65 2.88
N ALA A 53 -4.33 5.84 3.44
CA ALA A 53 -5.37 6.61 4.14
C ALA A 53 -6.58 6.94 3.25
N ALA A 54 -6.35 7.10 1.94
CA ALA A 54 -7.37 7.31 0.93
C ALA A 54 -6.94 6.68 -0.41
N ALA A 55 -7.90 6.49 -1.31
CA ALA A 55 -7.62 6.01 -2.65
C ALA A 55 -6.77 7.03 -3.39
N ALA A 56 -5.74 6.56 -4.08
CA ALA A 56 -4.87 7.39 -4.90
C ALA A 56 -5.36 7.41 -6.35
N MET A 57 -5.28 8.58 -6.98
CA MET A 57 -5.40 8.71 -8.43
C MET A 57 -3.99 8.70 -9.01
N CYS A 58 -3.73 7.81 -9.95
CA CYS A 58 -2.46 7.81 -10.66
C CYS A 58 -2.50 8.87 -11.75
N ASP A 59 -1.36 9.54 -11.96
CA ASP A 59 -1.20 10.38 -13.13
C ASP A 59 -1.07 9.54 -14.41
N ASP A 60 -1.21 10.21 -15.54
CA ASP A 60 -1.02 9.68 -16.88
C ASP A 60 0.32 10.11 -17.50
N GLU A 61 1.21 10.72 -16.71
CA GLU A 61 2.45 11.28 -17.21
C GLU A 61 3.60 10.26 -17.12
N ARG A 62 3.86 9.57 -18.24
CA ARG A 62 5.05 8.71 -18.36
C ARG A 62 6.19 9.43 -19.05
N SER A 63 7.43 9.17 -18.60
CA SER A 63 8.65 9.73 -19.20
C SER A 63 8.61 9.71 -20.72
N THR A 64 8.90 10.84 -21.35
CA THR A 64 8.92 10.97 -22.82
C THR A 64 10.29 10.67 -23.42
N ALA A 65 11.31 10.50 -22.56
CA ALA A 65 12.65 10.15 -23.00
C ALA A 65 12.63 8.72 -23.55
N GLY A 66 12.74 8.60 -24.87
CA GLY A 66 12.85 7.33 -25.56
C GLY A 66 14.04 6.51 -25.05
N PRO A 67 13.94 5.17 -25.07
CA PRO A 67 15.07 4.35 -24.68
C PRO A 67 16.24 4.54 -25.66
N ASP A 68 17.44 4.74 -25.13
CA ASP A 68 18.66 4.55 -25.90
C ASP A 68 18.87 3.03 -26.05
N ILE A 69 18.31 2.45 -27.11
CA ILE A 69 18.45 1.03 -27.40
C ILE A 69 19.80 0.81 -28.09
N PRO A 70 20.82 0.24 -27.42
CA PRO A 70 22.03 -0.14 -28.12
C PRO A 70 21.68 -1.23 -29.13
N GLY A 71 21.90 -0.94 -30.41
CA GLY A 71 21.69 -1.93 -31.46
C GLY A 71 22.53 -3.19 -31.21
N GLY A 72 21.88 -4.36 -31.20
CA GLY A 72 22.56 -5.62 -31.47
C GLY A 72 22.96 -6.50 -30.27
N ALA A 73 22.05 -6.77 -29.32
CA ALA A 73 22.32 -7.71 -28.23
C ALA A 73 21.37 -8.92 -28.18
N GLY A 74 20.93 -9.48 -29.30
CA GLY A 74 20.31 -10.83 -29.38
C GLY A 74 19.01 -11.11 -28.60
N ALA A 75 18.58 -10.23 -27.70
CA ALA A 75 17.33 -10.31 -26.97
C ALA A 75 16.15 -9.91 -27.89
N PRO A 76 14.94 -10.41 -27.64
CA PRO A 76 13.75 -10.00 -28.40
C PRO A 76 13.54 -8.48 -28.32
N VAL A 77 13.24 -7.87 -29.46
CA VAL A 77 12.96 -6.44 -29.59
C VAL A 77 11.58 -6.31 -30.24
N ASP A 78 10.56 -6.12 -29.42
CA ASP A 78 9.18 -5.89 -29.88
C ASP A 78 8.93 -4.42 -30.24
N CYS A 79 9.76 -3.53 -29.70
CA CYS A 79 9.71 -2.09 -29.95
C CYS A 79 11.11 -1.50 -29.96
N THR A 80 11.29 -0.42 -30.71
CA THR A 80 12.53 0.34 -30.78
C THR A 80 12.38 1.79 -30.29
N SER A 81 11.14 2.24 -30.14
CA SER A 81 10.80 3.57 -29.65
C SER A 81 9.44 3.54 -28.99
N HIS A 82 9.13 4.54 -28.16
CA HIS A 82 7.78 4.67 -27.60
C HIS A 82 6.70 4.81 -28.69
N ALA A 83 7.04 5.32 -29.88
CA ALA A 83 6.11 5.46 -30.99
C ALA A 83 5.64 4.11 -31.56
N ASP A 84 6.34 3.02 -31.27
CA ASP A 84 5.93 1.67 -31.66
C ASP A 84 4.79 1.13 -30.76
N CYS A 85 4.58 1.75 -29.59
CA CYS A 85 3.67 1.27 -28.54
C CYS A 85 2.34 2.04 -28.56
N GLN A 86 1.49 1.77 -29.55
CA GLN A 86 0.22 2.48 -29.75
C GLN A 86 -1.02 1.66 -29.37
N SER A 87 -0.84 0.45 -28.85
CA SER A 87 -1.96 -0.49 -28.62
C SER A 87 -2.76 -0.22 -27.35
N GLY A 88 -2.31 0.70 -26.51
CA GLY A 88 -2.94 1.02 -25.23
C GLY A 88 -2.50 2.38 -24.71
N ASP A 89 -3.00 2.74 -23.52
CA ASP A 89 -2.77 4.04 -22.92
C ASP A 89 -1.32 4.20 -22.46
N ASN A 90 -0.77 5.40 -22.72
CA ASN A 90 0.59 5.79 -22.36
C ASN A 90 1.66 4.76 -22.71
N GLY A 91 1.57 4.16 -23.90
CA GLY A 91 2.52 3.14 -24.34
C GLY A 91 3.98 3.60 -24.26
N ARG A 92 4.83 2.78 -23.64
CA ARG A 92 6.27 3.00 -23.56
C ARG A 92 7.03 1.73 -23.93
N CYS A 93 7.94 1.89 -24.88
CA CYS A 93 8.99 0.92 -25.11
C CYS A 93 10.00 0.98 -23.97
N VAL A 94 10.07 -0.09 -23.18
CA VAL A 94 10.94 -0.22 -22.00
C VAL A 94 11.61 -1.58 -22.04
N GLY A 95 12.72 -1.72 -21.33
CA GLY A 95 13.50 -2.94 -21.37
C GLY A 95 14.97 -2.71 -21.10
N ASN A 96 15.74 -3.75 -21.34
CA ASN A 96 17.20 -3.72 -21.25
C ASN A 96 17.79 -4.80 -22.16
N SER A 97 19.12 -4.83 -22.27
CA SER A 97 19.81 -5.82 -23.11
C SER A 97 19.69 -7.27 -22.63
N HIS A 98 19.30 -7.50 -21.38
CA HIS A 98 19.16 -8.83 -20.79
C HIS A 98 17.77 -9.41 -21.04
N ASP A 99 16.70 -8.64 -20.75
CA ASP A 99 15.31 -9.11 -20.83
C ASP A 99 14.65 -8.85 -22.19
N GLY A 100 15.27 -7.99 -23.01
CA GLY A 100 14.68 -7.50 -24.25
C GLY A 100 13.87 -6.22 -24.06
N TRP A 101 13.27 -5.78 -25.15
CA TRP A 101 12.52 -4.52 -25.24
C TRP A 101 11.08 -4.81 -25.64
N TYR A 102 10.13 -4.29 -24.86
CA TYR A 102 8.71 -4.52 -25.07
C TYR A 102 7.87 -3.30 -24.70
N CYS A 103 6.65 -3.27 -25.24
CA CYS A 103 5.70 -2.21 -24.97
C CYS A 103 4.98 -2.46 -23.65
N THR A 104 4.93 -1.44 -22.80
CA THR A 104 4.13 -1.43 -21.56
C THR A 104 3.12 -0.30 -21.61
N TYR A 105 1.99 -0.50 -20.95
CA TYR A 105 0.83 0.39 -21.00
C TYR A 105 0.26 0.52 -19.60
N ASP A 106 -0.34 1.67 -19.28
CA ASP A 106 -1.08 1.81 -18.04
C ASP A 106 -2.36 0.97 -18.10
N LEU A 107 -2.63 0.24 -17.03
CA LEU A 107 -3.82 -0.61 -16.90
C LEU A 107 -4.95 0.08 -16.13
N CYS A 108 -4.63 1.14 -15.39
CA CYS A 108 -5.56 1.86 -14.53
C CYS A 108 -5.06 3.29 -14.25
N PHE A 109 -5.97 4.16 -13.85
CA PHE A 109 -5.69 5.50 -13.30
C PHE A 109 -6.40 5.73 -11.95
N ALA A 110 -7.35 4.86 -11.60
CA ALA A 110 -8.02 4.79 -10.32
C ALA A 110 -8.24 3.34 -9.88
N ASP A 111 -8.47 3.13 -8.58
CA ASP A 111 -8.76 1.79 -8.03
C ASP A 111 -10.00 1.14 -8.68
N GLU A 112 -10.98 1.94 -9.09
CA GLU A 112 -12.21 1.50 -9.74
C GLU A 112 -11.96 0.87 -11.12
N ASP A 113 -10.90 1.27 -11.83
CA ASP A 113 -10.54 0.71 -13.13
C ASP A 113 -10.14 -0.76 -13.01
N CYS A 114 -9.62 -1.15 -11.85
CA CYS A 114 -9.22 -2.52 -11.56
C CYS A 114 -10.40 -3.45 -11.22
N GLY A 115 -11.61 -2.90 -11.11
CA GLY A 115 -12.85 -3.63 -10.83
C GLY A 115 -13.35 -3.43 -9.39
N PRO A 116 -14.09 -4.39 -8.81
CA PRO A 116 -14.57 -4.27 -7.43
C PRO A 116 -13.43 -4.41 -6.41
N SER A 117 -13.63 -3.82 -5.23
CA SER A 117 -12.76 -3.98 -4.05
C SER A 117 -12.45 -5.47 -3.77
N PRO A 118 -11.22 -5.83 -3.33
CA PRO A 118 -10.16 -4.96 -2.79
C PRO A 118 -9.08 -4.53 -3.80
N LYS A 119 -9.31 -4.66 -5.10
CA LYS A 119 -8.27 -4.42 -6.11
C LYS A 119 -7.80 -2.96 -6.13
N VAL A 120 -6.49 -2.74 -6.19
CA VAL A 120 -5.85 -1.42 -6.11
C VAL A 120 -5.16 -1.09 -7.43
N CYS A 121 -5.22 0.18 -7.85
CA CYS A 121 -4.35 0.71 -8.88
C CYS A 121 -3.04 1.17 -8.23
N GLU A 122 -1.94 0.48 -8.55
CA GLU A 122 -0.60 0.85 -8.08
C GLU A 122 0.07 1.75 -9.11
N CYS A 123 0.27 3.00 -8.72
CA CYS A 123 0.86 4.02 -9.58
C CYS A 123 2.35 3.72 -9.81
N GLY A 124 2.74 3.56 -11.07
CA GLY A 124 4.11 3.16 -11.41
C GLY A 124 4.54 1.79 -10.87
N GLY A 125 3.59 0.93 -10.46
CA GLY A 125 3.89 -0.38 -9.87
C GLY A 125 4.37 -1.44 -10.86
N GLY A 126 4.35 -1.14 -12.15
CA GLY A 126 4.79 -2.04 -13.21
C GLY A 126 6.26 -2.41 -13.05
N PHE A 127 6.53 -3.68 -12.78
CA PHE A 127 7.88 -4.22 -12.66
C PHE A 127 8.76 -3.76 -13.84
N ARG A 128 9.86 -3.07 -13.52
CA ARG A 128 10.86 -2.53 -14.47
C ARG A 128 10.33 -1.53 -15.51
N SER A 129 9.14 -0.99 -15.34
CA SER A 129 8.46 -0.26 -16.42
C SER A 129 7.61 0.92 -15.97
N ASP A 130 7.50 1.19 -14.67
CA ASP A 130 6.84 2.39 -14.13
C ASP A 130 5.46 2.69 -14.76
N HIS A 131 4.72 1.65 -15.14
CA HIS A 131 3.34 1.79 -15.61
C HIS A 131 2.37 1.49 -14.47
N ASN A 132 1.19 2.07 -14.53
CA ASN A 132 0.14 1.83 -13.56
C ASN A 132 -0.42 0.41 -13.74
N VAL A 133 -0.47 -0.36 -12.66
CA VAL A 133 -0.90 -1.76 -12.69
C VAL A 133 -2.02 -2.03 -11.71
N CYS A 134 -2.91 -2.94 -12.08
CA CYS A 134 -3.91 -3.45 -11.16
C CYS A 134 -3.34 -4.56 -10.28
N LEU A 135 -3.26 -4.29 -8.99
CA LEU A 135 -2.96 -5.31 -7.98
C LEU A 135 -4.22 -6.10 -7.67
N HIS A 136 -4.15 -7.41 -7.87
CA HIS A 136 -5.27 -8.32 -7.68
C HIS A 136 -5.23 -9.05 -6.34
N GLU A 137 -4.13 -8.97 -5.62
CA GLU A 137 -3.98 -9.50 -4.27
C GLU A 137 -4.22 -8.42 -3.22
N GLY A 138 -4.70 -8.84 -2.06
CA GLY A 138 -5.00 -7.93 -0.96
C GLY A 138 -6.38 -8.15 -0.34
N ASN A 139 -6.67 -7.38 0.71
CA ASN A 139 -7.97 -7.37 1.39
C ASN A 139 -8.47 -5.97 1.72
N CYS A 140 -7.82 -4.92 1.22
CA CYS A 140 -8.24 -3.53 1.38
C CYS A 140 -7.78 -2.66 0.22
N ARG A 141 -8.50 -1.55 -0.02
CA ARG A 141 -8.02 -0.42 -0.82
C ARG A 141 -7.51 0.70 0.06
N VAL A 142 -8.21 0.98 1.14
CA VAL A 142 -7.91 2.11 2.03
C VAL A 142 -8.04 1.69 3.49
N ASP A 143 -7.51 2.50 4.41
CA ASP A 143 -7.58 2.25 5.86
C ASP A 143 -9.01 1.99 6.34
N ALA A 144 -10.01 2.68 5.77
CA ALA A 144 -11.40 2.52 6.14
C ALA A 144 -11.95 1.10 5.89
N ASP A 145 -11.35 0.34 4.95
CA ASP A 145 -11.73 -1.05 4.70
C ASP A 145 -11.27 -2.01 5.81
N CYS A 146 -10.29 -1.59 6.62
CA CYS A 146 -9.68 -2.38 7.68
C CYS A 146 -10.38 -2.23 9.05
N GLY A 147 -11.47 -1.45 9.10
CA GLY A 147 -12.22 -1.22 10.32
C GLY A 147 -11.56 -0.21 11.26
N ALA A 148 -12.04 -0.14 12.50
CA ALA A 148 -11.58 0.84 13.47
C ALA A 148 -10.11 0.61 13.82
N SER A 149 -9.29 1.65 13.61
CA SER A 149 -7.83 1.63 13.84
C SER A 149 -7.05 0.64 12.98
N GLY A 150 -7.64 0.15 11.88
CA GLY A 150 -6.93 -0.65 10.88
C GLY A 150 -6.26 0.25 9.83
N TYR A 151 -5.14 -0.23 9.29
CA TYR A 151 -4.39 0.47 8.25
C TYR A 151 -4.15 -0.46 7.07
N CYS A 152 -4.28 0.06 5.86
CA CYS A 152 -4.13 -0.69 4.63
C CYS A 152 -2.73 -0.47 4.04
N SER A 153 -1.82 -1.42 4.24
CA SER A 153 -0.39 -1.25 3.92
C SER A 153 0.06 -2.10 2.72
N PRO A 154 1.03 -1.63 1.91
CA PRO A 154 1.57 -2.38 0.78
C PRO A 154 2.50 -3.51 1.24
N SER A 155 2.43 -4.67 0.59
CA SER A 155 3.33 -5.80 0.81
C SER A 155 4.11 -6.15 -0.46
N LEU A 156 5.37 -6.55 -0.31
CA LEU A 156 6.31 -6.85 -1.40
C LEU A 156 6.32 -8.33 -1.84
N GLY A 157 5.44 -9.16 -1.27
CA GLY A 157 5.34 -10.59 -1.59
C GLY A 157 6.56 -11.39 -1.11
N SER A 158 6.77 -12.56 -1.72
CA SER A 158 7.84 -13.51 -1.34
C SER A 158 9.22 -13.17 -1.91
N CYS A 159 9.30 -12.15 -2.77
CA CYS A 159 10.47 -11.80 -3.56
C CYS A 159 11.06 -10.44 -3.15
N GLY A 160 10.50 -9.84 -2.09
CA GLY A 160 10.89 -8.54 -1.57
C GLY A 160 10.79 -7.44 -2.63
N ASP A 161 11.71 -6.48 -2.57
CA ASP A 161 11.68 -5.28 -3.43
C ASP A 161 11.88 -5.61 -4.91
N TYR A 162 12.31 -6.83 -5.24
CA TYR A 162 12.56 -7.22 -6.62
C TYR A 162 11.34 -6.98 -7.49
N THR A 163 10.16 -7.47 -7.09
CA THR A 163 8.92 -7.30 -7.88
C THR A 163 8.14 -6.05 -7.55
N GLY A 164 8.49 -5.34 -6.49
CA GLY A 164 7.69 -4.23 -5.94
C GLY A 164 6.46 -4.71 -5.17
N THR A 165 5.50 -3.81 -4.97
CA THR A 165 4.23 -4.07 -4.27
C THR A 165 3.40 -5.12 -5.02
N VAL A 166 3.00 -6.19 -4.33
CA VAL A 166 2.14 -7.25 -4.90
C VAL A 166 0.68 -7.14 -4.46
N GLY A 167 0.41 -6.43 -3.35
CA GLY A 167 -0.94 -6.26 -2.83
C GLY A 167 -0.98 -5.41 -1.56
N TYR A 168 -2.19 -5.07 -1.15
CA TYR A 168 -2.46 -4.25 0.03
C TYR A 168 -3.25 -5.04 1.08
N TYR A 169 -2.76 -5.02 2.32
CA TYR A 169 -3.33 -5.83 3.40
C TYR A 169 -3.58 -5.02 4.66
N CYS A 170 -4.66 -5.34 5.34
CA CYS A 170 -4.98 -4.74 6.63
C CYS A 170 -4.00 -5.19 7.71
N HIS A 171 -3.53 -4.23 8.50
CA HIS A 171 -2.93 -4.51 9.78
C HIS A 171 -3.97 -4.97 10.81
N THR A 172 -3.52 -5.80 11.73
CA THR A 172 -4.30 -6.32 12.86
C THR A 172 -3.47 -6.29 14.14
N ALA A 173 -4.12 -6.40 15.30
CA ALA A 173 -3.41 -6.54 16.57
C ALA A 173 -2.62 -7.86 16.71
N ALA A 174 -2.77 -8.81 15.78
CA ALA A 174 -2.01 -10.07 15.76
C ALA A 174 -0.69 -9.96 14.97
N ASP A 175 -0.44 -8.81 14.37
CA ASP A 175 0.77 -8.54 13.59
C ASP A 175 2.01 -8.54 14.48
N GLU A 176 3.11 -9.01 13.91
CA GLU A 176 4.41 -9.00 14.57
C GLU A 176 5.19 -7.70 14.30
N CYS A 177 4.86 -7.00 13.22
CA CYS A 177 5.49 -5.74 12.84
C CYS A 177 4.45 -4.80 12.20
N VAL A 178 4.72 -3.51 12.29
CA VAL A 178 3.95 -2.42 11.68
C VAL A 178 4.76 -1.77 10.56
N ASP A 179 6.08 -1.62 10.75
CA ASP A 179 7.01 -1.10 9.74
C ASP A 179 8.34 -1.88 9.75
N ASP A 180 9.16 -1.67 8.73
CA ASP A 180 10.48 -2.29 8.57
C ASP A 180 11.40 -2.05 9.78
N ALA A 181 11.23 -0.93 10.48
CA ALA A 181 12.00 -0.59 11.68
C ALA A 181 11.73 -1.50 12.89
N ASP A 182 10.60 -2.22 12.91
CA ASP A 182 10.32 -3.22 13.94
C ASP A 182 11.11 -4.52 13.70
N CYS A 183 11.57 -4.73 12.47
CA CYS A 183 12.25 -5.95 12.06
C CYS A 183 13.74 -5.87 12.36
N ALA A 184 14.12 -6.37 13.54
CA ALA A 184 15.51 -6.51 13.94
C ALA A 184 16.22 -7.61 13.13
N GLY A 185 17.47 -7.35 12.74
CA GLY A 185 18.35 -8.34 12.12
C GLY A 185 19.49 -7.66 11.35
N GLU A 186 20.58 -8.39 11.19
CA GLU A 186 21.67 -7.93 10.33
C GLU A 186 21.18 -7.91 8.88
N PRO A 187 21.55 -6.89 8.10
CA PRO A 187 21.31 -6.89 6.67
C PRO A 187 21.88 -8.18 6.07
N SER A 188 21.05 -8.88 5.30
CA SER A 188 21.54 -9.97 4.48
C SER A 188 22.27 -9.41 3.27
N THR A 189 22.96 -10.27 2.51
CA THR A 189 23.51 -9.91 1.19
C THR A 189 22.46 -9.29 0.26
N PHE A 190 21.17 -9.56 0.50
CA PHE A 190 20.06 -9.13 -0.34
C PHE A 190 19.23 -7.99 0.26
N GLY A 191 19.62 -7.44 1.43
CA GLY A 191 18.95 -6.31 2.04
C GLY A 191 18.63 -6.51 3.52
N SER A 192 18.14 -5.44 4.13
CA SER A 192 17.65 -5.42 5.51
C SER A 192 16.34 -6.22 5.66
N PRO A 193 16.06 -6.79 6.84
CA PRO A 193 14.73 -7.30 7.15
C PRO A 193 13.67 -6.22 6.94
N TYR A 194 12.49 -6.62 6.50
CA TYR A 194 11.37 -5.73 6.20
C TYR A 194 10.06 -6.33 6.71
N CYS A 195 9.07 -5.48 6.97
CA CYS A 195 7.77 -5.90 7.43
C CYS A 195 6.88 -6.21 6.22
N ALA A 196 6.38 -7.44 6.12
CA ALA A 196 5.56 -7.85 5.00
C ALA A 196 4.40 -8.75 5.43
N TYR A 197 3.32 -8.70 4.66
CA TYR A 197 2.19 -9.59 4.88
C TYR A 197 2.57 -11.02 4.51
N ASN A 198 2.46 -11.94 5.48
CA ASN A 198 2.67 -13.36 5.26
C ASN A 198 1.31 -14.02 4.97
N PRO A 199 1.02 -14.42 3.71
CA PRO A 199 -0.28 -14.98 3.35
C PRO A 199 -0.56 -16.36 3.98
N THR A 200 0.48 -17.09 4.40
CA THR A 200 0.32 -18.38 5.09
C THR A 200 -0.07 -18.18 6.56
N ALA A 201 0.51 -17.16 7.22
CA ALA A 201 0.18 -16.83 8.60
C ALA A 201 -1.05 -15.92 8.74
N GLY A 202 -1.43 -15.20 7.67
CA GLY A 202 -2.54 -14.25 7.67
C GLY A 202 -2.27 -13.01 8.51
N LYS A 203 -1.01 -12.59 8.64
CA LYS A 203 -0.58 -11.45 9.46
C LYS A 203 0.69 -10.81 8.92
N TRP A 204 0.99 -9.60 9.38
CA TRP A 204 2.28 -8.96 9.11
C TRP A 204 3.38 -9.59 9.96
N ALA A 205 4.49 -9.91 9.31
CA ALA A 205 5.64 -10.53 9.94
C ALA A 205 6.94 -10.07 9.30
N CYS A 206 8.03 -10.13 10.06
CA CYS A 206 9.34 -9.78 9.55
C CYS A 206 9.83 -10.81 8.54
N SER A 207 10.26 -10.34 7.38
CA SER A 207 10.80 -11.13 6.28
C SER A 207 12.23 -10.71 5.96
N ASN A 208 13.01 -11.66 5.50
CA ASN A 208 14.33 -11.46 4.89
C ASN A 208 14.42 -12.08 3.49
N GLN A 209 13.27 -12.42 2.90
CA GLN A 209 13.21 -13.06 1.58
C GLN A 209 13.36 -12.01 0.49
N GLN A 210 14.36 -12.20 -0.36
CA GLN A 210 14.68 -11.29 -1.47
C GLN A 210 15.16 -12.16 -2.62
N CYS A 211 14.66 -11.92 -3.83
CA CYS A 211 15.13 -12.64 -5.01
C CYS A 211 16.42 -12.04 -5.56
N ALA A 212 17.24 -12.87 -6.20
CA ALA A 212 18.34 -12.41 -7.03
C ALA A 212 17.80 -11.97 -8.41
N GLY A 213 18.22 -10.79 -8.85
CA GLY A 213 17.81 -10.16 -10.10
C GLY A 213 18.76 -10.33 -11.26
#